data_AF-A0A183GWL3-F1
#
_entry.id   AF-A0A183GWL3-F1
#
_cell.length_a   1.000
_cell.length_b   1.000
_cell.length_c   1.000
_cell.angle_alpha   90.00
_cell.angle_beta   90.00
_cell.angle_gamma   90.00
#
_symmetry.space_group_name_H-M   'P 1'
#
loop_
_entity.id
_entity.type
_entity.pdbx_description
1 polymer ?
#
loop_
_entity_poly.entity_id
_entity_poly.type
_entity_poly.pdbx_seq_one_letter_code
_entity_poly.pdbx_strand_id
1 'polypeptide(L)'
;MEVKESGILALGAVAEGCMSGIAPHLHELIPFLLNMLDDKKPLVRSITCWTLSRYCSWVVDEAREQYFEPTLKGLLVRVLDGNKRVQEAACSAFATVEEEGGDYIAPYLSVILQTLVQAFGIYQAKNLLILYDAVGTLANSVGSALSEPMYVQMLMPPLMDKWQRLGNDDKELFPLLECVSSVASAMGIAFLQYCEPVYTR
;
A
#
# COMPACT_ATOMS: atom_id res chain seq x y z
N MET A 1 26.08 -6.14 12.17
CA MET A 1 25.37 -4.88 11.81
C MET A 1 24.56 -5.07 10.54
N GLU A 2 25.18 -5.57 9.47
CA GLU A 2 24.52 -6.16 8.29
C GLU A 2 23.71 -7.42 8.66
N VAL A 3 24.20 -8.19 9.65
CA VAL A 3 23.60 -9.45 10.12
C VAL A 3 22.08 -9.39 10.37
N LYS A 4 21.55 -8.29 10.95
CA LYS A 4 20.10 -8.18 11.23
C LYS A 4 19.30 -8.04 9.95
N GLU A 5 19.70 -7.11 9.09
CA GLU A 5 19.07 -6.88 7.79
C GLU A 5 19.14 -8.15 6.93
N SER A 6 20.33 -8.76 6.83
CA SER A 6 20.52 -10.00 6.08
C SER A 6 19.69 -11.15 6.64
N GLY A 7 19.49 -11.22 7.96
CA GLY A 7 18.61 -12.20 8.59
C GLY A 7 17.14 -12.00 8.23
N ILE A 8 16.65 -10.76 8.25
CA ILE A 8 15.27 -10.43 7.86
C ILE A 8 15.05 -10.68 6.36
N LEU A 9 16.03 -10.33 5.53
CA LEU A 9 16.04 -10.65 4.10
C LEU A 9 15.97 -12.16 3.88
N ALA A 10 16.83 -12.94 4.55
CA ALA A 10 16.85 -14.39 4.43
C ALA A 10 15.51 -14.99 4.83
N LEU A 11 14.90 -14.49 5.91
CA LEU A 11 13.56 -14.90 6.34
C LEU A 11 12.52 -14.69 5.22
N GLY A 12 12.43 -13.47 4.67
CA GLY A 12 11.49 -13.19 3.59
C GLY A 12 11.77 -13.99 2.32
N ALA A 13 13.03 -14.24 1.99
CA ALA A 13 13.44 -15.01 0.81
C ALA A 13 13.03 -16.48 0.87
N VAL A 14 12.98 -17.08 2.07
CA VAL A 14 12.55 -18.48 2.25
C VAL A 14 11.04 -18.64 2.45
N ALA A 15 10.28 -17.54 2.54
CA ALA A 15 8.83 -17.61 2.75
C ALA A 15 8.14 -18.43 1.64
N GLU A 16 8.55 -18.20 0.39
CA GLU A 16 8.11 -18.99 -0.75
C GLU A 16 8.87 -20.33 -0.81
N GLY A 17 8.14 -21.43 -0.82
CA GLY A 17 8.71 -22.79 -0.85
C GLY A 17 9.05 -23.38 0.52
N CYS A 18 9.14 -22.60 1.60
CA CYS A 18 9.35 -23.12 2.97
C CYS A 18 8.27 -22.72 3.98
N MET A 19 7.12 -22.21 3.53
CA MET A 19 6.03 -21.76 4.42
C MET A 19 5.62 -22.82 5.45
N SER A 20 5.51 -24.10 5.06
CA SER A 20 5.12 -25.18 5.98
C SER A 20 6.10 -25.38 7.14
N GLY A 21 7.40 -25.17 6.91
CA GLY A 21 8.43 -25.25 7.94
C GLY A 21 8.51 -24.00 8.81
N ILE A 22 8.10 -22.83 8.27
CA ILE A 22 8.19 -21.54 8.96
C ILE A 22 6.92 -21.24 9.76
N ALA A 23 5.74 -21.67 9.29
CA ALA A 23 4.45 -21.38 9.91
C ALA A 23 4.39 -21.61 11.43
N PRO A 24 4.97 -22.71 11.99
CA PRO A 24 5.01 -22.92 13.45
C PRO A 24 5.73 -21.80 14.23
N HIS A 25 6.61 -21.05 13.57
CA HIS A 25 7.41 -19.98 14.15
C HIS A 25 6.83 -18.58 13.89
N LEU A 26 5.81 -18.44 13.03
CA LEU A 26 5.29 -17.13 12.62
C LEU A 26 4.63 -16.35 13.77
N HIS A 27 4.09 -17.04 14.78
CA HIS A 27 3.58 -16.39 15.98
C HIS A 27 4.64 -15.63 16.79
N GLU A 28 5.92 -15.99 16.66
CA GLU A 28 7.04 -15.26 17.27
C GLU A 28 7.67 -14.27 16.28
N LEU A 29 7.77 -14.68 15.01
CA LEU A 29 8.44 -13.90 13.96
C LEU A 29 7.65 -12.65 13.56
N ILE A 30 6.32 -12.73 13.45
CA ILE A 30 5.51 -11.56 13.06
C ILE A 30 5.61 -10.44 14.10
N PRO A 31 5.42 -10.69 15.43
CA PRO A 31 5.68 -9.65 16.44
C PRO A 31 7.10 -9.08 16.40
N PHE A 32 8.11 -9.92 16.16
CA PHE A 32 9.48 -9.46 15.98
C PHE A 32 9.61 -8.51 14.79
N LEU A 33 9.06 -8.87 13.63
CA LEU A 33 9.07 -8.04 12.42
C LEU A 33 8.31 -6.73 12.63
N LEU A 34 7.14 -6.76 13.27
CA LEU A 34 6.39 -5.54 13.60
C LEU A 34 7.22 -4.56 14.43
N ASN A 35 7.99 -5.06 15.41
CA ASN A 35 8.92 -4.23 16.17
C ASN A 35 10.09 -3.69 15.31
N MET A 36 10.54 -4.44 14.29
CA MET A 36 11.59 -3.99 13.37
C MET A 36 11.13 -2.91 12.39
N LEU A 37 9.82 -2.69 12.23
CA LEU A 37 9.31 -1.54 11.49
C LEU A 37 9.77 -0.23 12.13
N ASP A 38 10.06 -0.18 13.44
CA ASP A 38 10.55 1.02 14.14
C ASP A 38 12.08 1.06 14.33
N ASP A 39 12.84 0.21 13.65
CA ASP A 39 14.30 0.26 13.74
C ASP A 39 14.85 1.62 13.28
N LYS A 40 15.87 2.12 13.97
CA LYS A 40 16.53 3.40 13.65
C LYS A 40 17.08 3.43 12.22
N LYS A 41 17.40 2.27 11.65
CA LYS A 41 18.02 2.15 10.32
C LYS A 41 16.97 1.97 9.22
N PRO A 42 16.95 2.88 8.22
CA PRO A 42 16.01 2.77 7.10
C PRO A 42 16.09 1.46 6.34
N LEU A 43 17.28 0.88 6.16
CA LEU A 43 17.43 -0.41 5.46
C LEU A 43 16.73 -1.55 6.21
N VAL A 44 16.79 -1.57 7.54
CA VAL A 44 16.09 -2.58 8.36
C VAL A 44 14.59 -2.40 8.23
N ARG A 45 14.07 -1.16 8.31
CA ARG A 45 12.64 -0.90 8.12
C ARG A 45 12.16 -1.32 6.74
N SER A 46 12.92 -0.95 5.69
CA SER A 46 12.62 -1.28 4.29
C SER A 46 12.53 -2.79 4.08
N ILE A 47 13.53 -3.56 4.52
CA ILE A 47 13.50 -5.01 4.34
C ILE A 47 12.43 -5.67 5.21
N THR A 48 12.12 -5.09 6.37
CA THR A 48 11.03 -5.56 7.22
C THR A 48 9.67 -5.40 6.55
N CYS A 49 9.40 -4.26 5.90
CA CYS A 49 8.17 -4.08 5.11
C CYS A 49 8.03 -5.18 4.05
N TRP A 50 9.10 -5.42 3.29
CA TRP A 50 9.11 -6.47 2.27
C TRP A 50 8.91 -7.86 2.87
N THR A 51 9.62 -8.21 3.95
CA THR A 51 9.48 -9.52 4.59
C THR A 51 8.10 -9.74 5.19
N LEU A 52 7.46 -8.71 5.77
CA LEU A 52 6.07 -8.82 6.25
C LEU A 52 5.09 -9.13 5.10
N SER A 53 5.26 -8.51 3.92
CA SER A 53 4.37 -8.79 2.80
C SER A 53 4.48 -10.24 2.30
N ARG A 54 5.67 -10.86 2.42
CA ARG A 54 5.88 -12.29 2.09
C ARG A 54 5.08 -13.27 2.97
N TYR A 55 4.62 -12.83 4.14
CA TYR A 55 3.81 -13.61 5.06
C TYR A 55 2.37 -13.11 5.16
N CYS A 56 1.96 -12.18 4.28
CA CYS A 56 0.65 -11.54 4.37
C CYS A 56 -0.50 -12.56 4.23
N SER A 57 -0.40 -13.51 3.30
CA SER A 57 -1.40 -14.57 3.14
C SER A 57 -1.60 -15.37 4.42
N TRP A 58 -0.52 -15.79 5.09
CA TRP A 58 -0.62 -16.46 6.39
C TRP A 58 -1.25 -15.56 7.47
N VAL A 59 -0.88 -14.27 7.50
CA VAL A 59 -1.50 -13.30 8.42
C VAL A 59 -3.00 -13.19 8.19
N VAL A 60 -3.47 -13.19 6.94
CA VAL A 60 -4.89 -13.09 6.60
C VAL A 60 -5.65 -14.40 6.84
N ASP A 61 -5.06 -15.53 6.49
CA ASP A 61 -5.74 -16.83 6.51
C ASP A 61 -5.75 -17.47 7.90
N GLU A 62 -4.62 -17.45 8.60
CA GLU A 62 -4.40 -18.26 9.81
C GLU A 62 -4.40 -17.43 11.09
N ALA A 63 -4.01 -16.15 11.03
CA ALA A 63 -3.74 -15.34 12.21
C ALA A 63 -4.33 -13.91 12.17
N ARG A 64 -5.41 -13.73 11.39
CA ARG A 64 -6.02 -12.43 11.10
C ARG A 64 -6.35 -11.61 12.32
N GLU A 65 -7.02 -12.23 13.29
CA GLU A 65 -7.47 -11.58 14.52
C GLU A 65 -6.31 -11.04 15.37
N GLN A 66 -5.12 -11.64 15.24
CA GLN A 66 -3.95 -11.28 16.02
C GLN A 66 -3.06 -10.28 15.30
N TYR A 67 -2.86 -10.45 14.00
CA TYR A 67 -1.76 -9.79 13.30
C TYR A 67 -2.17 -8.95 12.09
N PHE A 68 -3.39 -9.04 11.57
CA PHE A 68 -3.79 -8.25 10.39
C PHE A 68 -3.79 -6.75 10.70
N GLU A 69 -4.52 -6.32 11.73
CA GLU A 69 -4.60 -4.91 12.10
C GLU A 69 -3.24 -4.31 12.51
N PRO A 70 -2.39 -4.98 13.34
CA PRO A 70 -1.05 -4.50 13.62
C PRO A 70 -0.15 -4.39 12.38
N THR A 71 -0.23 -5.36 11.46
CA THR A 71 0.55 -5.35 10.21
C THR A 71 0.14 -4.19 9.31
N LEU A 72 -1.17 -4.04 9.08
CA LEU A 72 -1.74 -2.93 8.30
C LEU A 72 -1.31 -1.58 8.88
N LYS A 73 -1.55 -1.34 10.18
CA LYS A 73 -1.21 -0.07 10.82
C LYS A 73 0.29 0.21 10.82
N GLY A 74 1.11 -0.81 11.09
CA GLY A 74 2.57 -0.69 11.05
C GLY A 74 3.07 -0.28 9.67
N LEU A 75 2.54 -0.88 8.60
CA LEU A 75 2.89 -0.54 7.22
C LEU A 75 2.41 0.86 6.84
N LEU A 76 1.18 1.26 7.18
CA LEU A 76 0.67 2.62 6.92
C LEU A 76 1.54 3.71 7.57
N VAL A 77 2.02 3.46 8.79
CA VAL A 77 2.98 4.37 9.45
C VAL A 77 4.31 4.46 8.67
N ARG A 78 4.72 3.41 7.97
CA ARG A 78 5.95 3.38 7.14
C ARG A 78 5.74 3.90 5.71
N VAL A 79 4.51 3.92 5.19
CA VAL A 79 4.17 4.64 3.95
C VAL A 79 4.56 6.12 4.10
N LEU A 80 4.42 6.70 5.29
CA LEU A 80 4.80 8.09 5.58
C LEU A 80 6.24 8.24 6.12
N ASP A 81 7.11 7.25 5.92
CA ASP A 81 8.49 7.32 6.44
C ASP A 81 9.28 8.48 5.83
N GLY A 82 10.19 9.08 6.60
CA GLY A 82 11.05 10.16 6.11
C GLY A 82 12.11 9.70 5.09
N ASN A 83 12.31 8.39 4.92
CA ASN A 83 13.25 7.81 3.96
C ASN A 83 12.55 7.26 2.73
N LYS A 84 12.94 7.74 1.54
CA LYS A 84 12.33 7.36 0.25
C LYS A 84 12.37 5.86 -0.07
N ARG A 85 13.39 5.13 0.41
CA ARG A 85 13.46 3.67 0.20
C ARG A 85 12.47 2.92 1.08
N VAL A 86 12.24 3.43 2.30
CA VAL A 86 11.23 2.86 3.20
C VAL A 86 9.83 3.15 2.69
N GLN A 87 9.57 4.36 2.18
CA GLN A 87 8.32 4.71 1.51
C GLN A 87 7.99 3.74 0.38
N GLU A 88 8.93 3.52 -0.54
CA GLU A 88 8.81 2.55 -1.64
C GLU A 88 8.48 1.15 -1.12
N ALA A 89 9.29 0.61 -0.20
CA ALA A 89 9.08 -0.73 0.32
C ALA A 89 7.77 -0.88 1.12
N ALA A 90 7.39 0.12 1.91
CA ALA A 90 6.17 0.12 2.69
C ALA A 90 4.92 0.23 1.79
N CYS A 91 4.95 1.07 0.76
CA CYS A 91 3.84 1.22 -0.17
C CYS A 91 3.63 -0.05 -1.00
N SER A 92 4.69 -0.68 -1.50
CA SER A 92 4.59 -1.96 -2.20
C SER A 92 4.12 -3.09 -1.27
N ALA A 93 4.64 -3.15 -0.04
CA ALA A 93 4.18 -4.14 0.93
C ALA A 93 2.71 -3.94 1.32
N PHE A 94 2.27 -2.69 1.41
CA PHE A 94 0.88 -2.34 1.65
C PHE A 94 -0.03 -2.77 0.50
N ALA A 95 0.38 -2.60 -0.76
CA ALA A 95 -0.38 -3.11 -1.91
C ALA A 95 -0.60 -4.64 -1.84
N THR A 96 0.39 -5.40 -1.37
CA THR A 96 0.19 -6.85 -1.09
C THR A 96 -0.83 -7.10 0.02
N VAL A 97 -0.85 -6.28 1.08
CA VAL A 97 -1.92 -6.36 2.10
C VAL A 97 -3.28 -6.02 1.49
N GLU A 98 -3.33 -5.15 0.49
CA GLU A 98 -4.57 -4.78 -0.19
C GLU A 98 -5.15 -5.94 -1.02
N GLU A 99 -4.28 -6.67 -1.70
CA GLU A 99 -4.65 -7.85 -2.51
C GLU A 99 -5.09 -9.02 -1.63
N GLU A 100 -4.28 -9.36 -0.62
CA GLU A 100 -4.55 -10.50 0.26
C GLU A 100 -5.70 -10.20 1.24
N GLY A 101 -5.80 -8.96 1.72
CA GLY A 101 -6.79 -8.56 2.71
C GLY A 101 -8.21 -8.45 2.15
N GLY A 102 -8.37 -8.13 0.86
CA GLY A 102 -9.67 -8.01 0.20
C GLY A 102 -10.73 -7.26 1.03
N ASP A 103 -11.87 -7.90 1.25
CA ASP A 103 -12.99 -7.32 2.02
C ASP A 103 -12.63 -6.92 3.46
N TYR A 104 -11.59 -7.51 4.06
CA TYR A 104 -11.15 -7.17 5.43
C TYR A 104 -10.52 -5.79 5.56
N ILE A 105 -10.23 -5.12 4.43
CA ILE A 105 -9.64 -3.78 4.39
C ILE A 105 -10.72 -2.71 4.56
N ALA A 106 -11.96 -2.98 4.13
CA ALA A 106 -13.03 -1.99 4.11
C ALA A 106 -13.25 -1.26 5.46
N PRO A 107 -13.17 -1.92 6.64
CA PRO A 107 -13.26 -1.22 7.94
C PRO A 107 -12.16 -0.18 8.19
N TYR A 108 -11.03 -0.28 7.50
CA TYR A 108 -9.86 0.59 7.64
C TYR A 108 -9.75 1.63 6.52
N LEU A 109 -10.70 1.66 5.58
CA LEU A 109 -10.64 2.50 4.38
C LEU A 109 -10.39 3.98 4.70
N SER A 110 -11.01 4.51 5.76
CA SER A 110 -10.80 5.90 6.18
C SER A 110 -9.34 6.19 6.57
N VAL A 111 -8.70 5.34 7.38
CA VAL A 111 -7.30 5.57 7.80
C VAL A 111 -6.31 5.33 6.66
N ILE A 112 -6.62 4.37 5.78
CA ILE A 112 -5.84 4.09 4.58
C ILE A 112 -5.84 5.31 3.67
N LEU A 113 -7.01 5.82 3.29
CA LEU A 113 -7.11 6.97 2.39
C LEU A 113 -6.46 8.22 2.99
N GLN A 114 -6.62 8.47 4.29
CA GLN A 114 -5.92 9.57 4.97
C GLN A 114 -4.40 9.45 4.86
N THR A 115 -3.87 8.23 4.91
CA THR A 115 -2.44 7.96 4.78
C THR A 115 -1.98 8.16 3.33
N LEU A 116 -2.69 7.59 2.36
CA LEU A 116 -2.33 7.72 0.92
C LEU A 116 -2.44 9.18 0.44
N VAL A 117 -3.44 9.93 0.90
CA VAL A 117 -3.57 11.37 0.61
C VAL A 117 -2.41 12.19 1.18
N GLN A 118 -1.93 11.85 2.37
CA GLN A 118 -0.70 12.46 2.89
C GLN A 118 0.52 12.10 2.04
N ALA A 119 0.61 10.84 1.58
CA ALA A 119 1.71 10.37 0.73
C ALA A 119 1.81 11.16 -0.58
N PHE A 120 0.69 11.57 -1.20
CA PHE A 120 0.68 12.44 -2.39
C PHE A 120 1.43 13.77 -2.19
N GLY A 121 1.46 14.28 -0.96
CA GLY A 121 2.13 15.53 -0.59
C GLY A 121 3.63 15.39 -0.32
N ILE A 122 4.12 14.18 -0.04
CA ILE A 122 5.52 13.94 0.35
C ILE A 122 6.30 13.09 -0.65
N TYR A 123 5.62 12.29 -1.49
CA TYR A 123 6.27 11.41 -2.46
C TYR A 123 6.84 12.21 -3.63
N GLN A 124 8.02 11.77 -4.08
CA GLN A 124 8.64 12.24 -5.32
C GLN A 124 8.28 11.31 -6.48
N ALA A 125 8.55 11.75 -7.71
CA ALA A 125 8.25 11.08 -8.98
C ALA A 125 8.28 9.54 -8.90
N LYS A 126 9.42 8.94 -8.54
CA LYS A 126 9.56 7.47 -8.46
C LYS A 126 8.54 6.81 -7.52
N ASN A 127 8.42 7.30 -6.29
CA ASN A 127 7.53 6.71 -5.29
C ASN A 127 6.06 7.02 -5.59
N LEU A 128 5.80 8.13 -6.29
CA LEU A 128 4.46 8.51 -6.72
C LEU A 128 3.85 7.48 -7.68
N LEU A 129 4.68 6.84 -8.54
CA LEU A 129 4.21 5.75 -9.41
C LEU A 129 3.69 4.56 -8.60
N ILE A 130 4.40 4.21 -7.53
CA ILE A 130 4.01 3.12 -6.62
C ILE A 130 2.75 3.48 -5.83
N LEU A 131 2.59 4.76 -5.50
CA LEU A 131 1.38 5.25 -4.85
C LEU A 131 0.16 5.16 -5.76
N TYR A 132 0.30 5.44 -7.06
CA TYR A 132 -0.80 5.24 -8.02
C TYR A 132 -1.23 3.79 -8.10
N ASP A 133 -0.26 2.87 -8.16
CA ASP A 133 -0.51 1.43 -8.14
C ASP A 133 -1.27 1.01 -6.87
N ALA A 134 -0.79 1.39 -5.68
CA ALA A 134 -1.47 1.11 -4.41
C ALA A 134 -2.91 1.70 -4.37
N VAL A 135 -3.12 2.93 -4.83
CA VAL A 135 -4.48 3.51 -4.89
C VAL A 135 -5.37 2.74 -5.87
N GLY A 136 -4.84 2.27 -6.99
CA GLY A 136 -5.56 1.43 -7.95
C GLY A 136 -5.94 0.08 -7.35
N THR A 137 -5.00 -0.58 -6.67
CA THR A 137 -5.21 -1.84 -5.94
C THR A 137 -6.26 -1.67 -4.85
N LEU A 138 -6.19 -0.61 -4.04
CA LEU A 138 -7.21 -0.28 -3.05
C LEU A 138 -8.60 -0.21 -3.69
N ALA A 139 -8.73 0.51 -4.80
CA ALA A 139 -9.99 0.70 -5.50
C ALA A 139 -10.56 -0.64 -6.00
N ASN A 140 -9.70 -1.51 -6.53
CA ASN A 140 -10.09 -2.85 -6.95
C ASN A 140 -10.53 -3.72 -5.76
N SER A 141 -9.85 -3.61 -4.61
CA SER A 141 -10.14 -4.40 -3.40
C SER A 141 -11.43 -3.97 -2.69
N VAL A 142 -11.72 -2.67 -2.58
CA VAL A 142 -12.90 -2.18 -1.84
C VAL A 142 -14.13 -1.87 -2.71
N GLY A 143 -13.94 -1.78 -4.03
CA GLY A 143 -15.01 -1.55 -5.00
C GLY A 143 -15.90 -0.35 -4.64
N SER A 144 -17.22 -0.58 -4.62
CA SER A 144 -18.22 0.48 -4.40
C SER A 144 -18.14 1.16 -3.03
N ALA A 145 -17.43 0.60 -2.05
CA ALA A 145 -17.18 1.29 -0.78
C ALA A 145 -16.44 2.63 -0.99
N LEU A 146 -15.66 2.75 -2.07
CA LEU A 146 -14.97 3.99 -2.42
C LEU A 146 -15.90 5.10 -2.94
N SER A 147 -17.16 4.76 -3.30
CA SER A 147 -18.14 5.73 -3.81
C SER A 147 -18.77 6.63 -2.73
N GLU A 148 -18.49 6.37 -1.45
CA GLU A 148 -18.96 7.20 -0.34
C GLU A 148 -18.46 8.65 -0.50
N PRO A 149 -19.34 9.67 -0.38
CA PRO A 149 -18.97 11.06 -0.67
C PRO A 149 -17.73 11.56 0.07
N MET A 150 -17.51 11.10 1.31
CA MET A 150 -16.34 11.48 2.11
C MET A 150 -15.02 10.98 1.50
N TYR A 151 -15.01 9.79 0.90
CA TYR A 151 -13.81 9.18 0.31
C TYR A 151 -13.52 9.77 -1.06
N VAL A 152 -14.56 10.04 -1.85
CA VAL A 152 -14.45 10.75 -3.13
C VAL A 152 -13.84 12.14 -2.93
N GLN A 153 -14.36 12.92 -1.97
CA GLN A 153 -13.85 14.25 -1.65
C GLN A 153 -12.42 14.25 -1.10
N MET A 154 -11.99 13.15 -0.49
CA MET A 154 -10.64 12.98 0.02
C MET A 154 -9.64 12.62 -1.08
N LEU A 155 -9.97 11.65 -1.93
CA LEU A 155 -9.04 11.05 -2.89
C LEU A 155 -8.96 11.78 -4.24
N MET A 156 -10.08 12.29 -4.74
CA MET A 156 -10.12 12.86 -6.09
C MET A 156 -9.31 14.15 -6.26
N PRO A 157 -9.33 15.12 -5.32
CA PRO A 157 -8.57 16.35 -5.48
C PRO A 157 -7.05 16.15 -5.73
N PRO A 158 -6.30 15.34 -4.94
CA PRO A 158 -4.88 15.13 -5.22
C PRO A 158 -4.64 14.40 -6.55
N LEU A 159 -5.47 13.43 -6.94
CA LEU A 159 -5.34 12.76 -8.24
C LEU A 159 -5.55 13.73 -9.40
N MET A 160 -6.56 14.58 -9.34
CA MET A 160 -6.85 15.55 -10.40
C MET A 160 -5.81 16.67 -10.47
N ASP A 161 -5.23 17.08 -9.33
CA ASP A 161 -4.09 18.00 -9.33
C ASP A 161 -2.87 17.39 -10.04
N LYS A 162 -2.56 16.11 -9.82
CA LYS A 162 -1.50 15.42 -10.56
C LYS A 162 -1.83 15.28 -12.04
N TRP A 163 -3.07 14.92 -12.36
CA TRP A 163 -3.57 14.83 -13.74
C TRP A 163 -3.30 16.12 -14.49
N GLN A 164 -3.76 17.26 -13.99
CA GLN A 164 -3.62 18.55 -14.66
C GLN A 164 -2.17 19.01 -14.86
N ARG A 165 -1.23 18.54 -14.02
CA ARG A 165 0.18 18.93 -14.09
C ARG A 165 1.00 18.15 -15.11
N LEU A 166 0.67 16.89 -15.35
CA LEU A 166 1.40 16.06 -16.31
C LEU A 166 1.10 16.53 -17.74
N GLY A 167 2.07 16.48 -18.64
CA GLY A 167 1.86 16.67 -20.07
C GLY A 167 1.34 15.41 -20.75
N ASN A 168 0.87 15.50 -22.00
CA ASN A 168 0.41 14.32 -22.75
C ASN A 168 1.55 13.41 -23.21
N ASP A 169 2.77 13.94 -23.33
CA ASP A 169 3.96 13.15 -23.70
C ASP A 169 4.70 12.57 -22.49
N ASP A 170 4.17 12.77 -21.27
CA ASP A 170 4.80 12.32 -20.04
C ASP A 170 4.53 10.83 -19.79
N LYS A 171 5.59 10.05 -19.58
CA LYS A 171 5.48 8.61 -19.28
C LYS A 171 4.88 8.34 -17.91
N GLU A 172 4.92 9.31 -16.99
CA GLU A 172 4.25 9.21 -15.68
C GLU A 172 2.72 9.24 -15.80
N LEU A 173 2.18 9.57 -16.99
CA LEU A 173 0.75 9.55 -17.25
C LEU A 173 0.17 8.12 -17.27
N PHE A 174 0.94 7.10 -17.70
CA PHE A 174 0.40 5.73 -17.79
C PHE A 174 -0.02 5.16 -16.44
N PRO A 175 0.82 5.20 -15.37
CA PRO A 175 0.41 4.69 -14.06
C PRO A 175 -0.73 5.52 -13.45
N LEU A 176 -0.77 6.83 -13.71
CA LEU A 176 -1.88 7.67 -13.27
C LEU A 176 -3.19 7.31 -13.99
N LEU A 177 -3.14 7.03 -15.29
CA LEU A 177 -4.29 6.59 -16.08
C LEU A 177 -4.85 5.26 -15.57
N GLU A 178 -3.98 4.29 -15.32
CA GLU A 178 -4.35 2.98 -14.75
C GLU A 178 -5.02 3.15 -13.39
N CYS A 179 -4.43 3.96 -12.51
CA CYS A 179 -5.01 4.30 -11.20
C CYS A 179 -6.39 4.96 -11.33
N VAL A 180 -6.52 6.02 -12.15
CA VAL A 180 -7.79 6.72 -12.36
C VAL A 180 -8.85 5.80 -12.97
N SER A 181 -8.46 4.85 -13.84
CA SER A 181 -9.36 3.85 -14.40
C SER A 181 -9.95 2.94 -13.32
N SER A 182 -9.11 2.39 -12.45
CA SER A 182 -9.56 1.58 -11.30
C SER A 182 -10.45 2.38 -10.35
N VAL A 183 -10.07 3.62 -10.02
CA VAL A 183 -10.87 4.50 -9.16
C VAL A 183 -12.22 4.84 -9.79
N ALA A 184 -12.27 5.15 -11.08
CA ALA A 184 -13.50 5.45 -11.80
C ALA A 184 -14.43 4.22 -11.83
N SER A 185 -13.88 3.03 -12.03
CA SER A 185 -14.64 1.78 -11.98
C SER A 185 -15.24 1.53 -10.60
N ALA A 186 -14.45 1.71 -9.54
CA ALA A 186 -14.89 1.53 -8.15
C ALA A 186 -15.94 2.56 -7.71
N MET A 187 -15.77 3.84 -8.08
CA MET A 187 -16.67 4.93 -7.71
C MET A 187 -17.99 4.94 -8.52
N GLY A 188 -17.98 4.44 -9.75
CA GLY A 188 -19.14 4.44 -10.64
C GLY A 188 -19.72 5.84 -10.83
N ILE A 189 -21.02 6.02 -10.50
CA ILE A 189 -21.74 7.29 -10.66
C ILE A 189 -21.10 8.43 -9.85
N ALA A 190 -20.45 8.12 -8.72
CA ALA A 190 -19.80 9.14 -7.90
C ALA A 190 -18.62 9.82 -8.62
N PHE A 191 -18.08 9.20 -9.67
CA PHE A 191 -17.01 9.77 -10.50
C PHE A 191 -17.49 10.84 -11.50
N LEU A 192 -18.81 11.01 -11.70
CA LEU A 192 -19.36 11.91 -12.73
C LEU A 192 -18.84 13.35 -12.66
N GLN A 193 -18.53 13.85 -11.47
CA GLN A 193 -18.00 15.22 -11.30
C GLN A 193 -16.59 15.39 -11.88
N TYR A 194 -15.88 14.30 -12.13
CA TYR A 194 -14.50 14.27 -12.59
C TYR A 194 -14.35 13.63 -13.98
N CYS A 195 -15.44 13.18 -14.61
CA CYS A 195 -15.37 12.42 -15.85
C CYS A 195 -14.97 13.28 -17.06
N GLU A 196 -15.45 14.52 -17.15
CA GLU A 196 -15.22 15.38 -18.31
C GLU A 196 -13.72 15.69 -18.51
N PRO A 197 -12.95 16.17 -17.50
CA PRO A 197 -11.51 16.42 -17.65
C PRO A 197 -10.68 15.18 -17.99
N VAL A 198 -11.17 13.99 -17.62
CA VAL A 198 -10.51 12.72 -17.88
C VAL A 198 -10.82 12.23 -19.30
N TYR A 199 -12.05 12.41 -19.78
CA TYR A 199 -12.49 11.99 -21.10
C TYR A 199 -11.93 12.87 -22.24
N THR A 200 -11.76 14.16 -22.00
CA THR A 200 -11.33 15.12 -23.04
C THR A 200 -9.83 15.12 -23.33
N ARG A 201 -9.05 14.34 -22.58
CA ARG A 201 -7.60 14.34 -22.67
C ARG A 201 -7.08 13.32 -23.67
#